data_AF-A0A962BL04-F1
#
_entry.id   AF-A0A962BL04-F1
#
_cell.length_a   1.000
_cell.length_b   1.000
_cell.length_c   1.000
_cell.angle_alpha   90.00
_cell.angle_beta   90.00
_cell.angle_gamma   90.00
#
_symmetry.space_group_name_H-M   'P 1'
#
loop_
_entity.id
_entity.type
_entity.pdbx_description
1 polymer ?
#
loop_
_entity_poly.entity_id
_entity_poly.type
_entity_poly.pdbx_seq_one_letter_code
_entity_poly.pdbx_strand_id
1 'polypeptide(L)' 'VLVMHDMLGVALGRRPRFVKDFLGEGGSIRGAIRAYIDAVRDGSFPDAEHSYQS' A
#
# COMPACT_ATOMS: atom_id res chain seq x y z
N VAL A 1 0.01 6.88 7.99
CA VAL A 1 0.85 5.73 8.42
C VAL A 1 0.16 4.46 7.94
N LEU A 2 0.89 3.51 7.36
CA LEU A 2 0.34 2.26 6.81
C LEU A 2 0.81 1.06 7.65
N VAL A 3 -0.05 0.07 7.89
CA VAL A 3 0.29 -1.14 8.65
C VAL A 3 0.96 -2.16 7.73
N MET A 4 2.10 -2.72 8.15
CA MET A 4 2.93 -3.63 7.32
C MET A 4 2.19 -4.88 6.82
N HIS A 5 1.34 -5.50 7.65
CA HIS A 5 0.60 -6.72 7.29
C HIS A 5 -0.42 -6.49 6.16
N ASP A 6 -1.03 -5.30 6.15
CA ASP A 6 -1.98 -4.89 5.12
C ASP A 6 -1.26 -4.64 3.79
N MET A 7 -0.08 -4.02 3.83
CA MET A 7 0.77 -3.75 2.66
C MET A 7 1.26 -5.01 1.95
N LEU A 8 1.42 -6.10 2.70
CA LEU A 8 1.85 -7.41 2.19
C LEU A 8 0.68 -8.34 1.84
N GLY A 9 -0.55 -7.85 1.95
CA GLY A 9 -1.74 -8.64 1.62
C GLY A 9 -2.06 -9.76 2.61
N VAL A 10 -1.42 -9.78 3.80
CA VAL A 10 -1.61 -10.79 4.86
C VAL A 10 -2.82 -10.43 5.74
N ALA A 11 -3.91 -10.03 5.11
CA ALA A 11 -5.17 -9.73 5.79
C ALA A 11 -6.16 -10.88 5.52
N LEU A 12 -6.47 -11.66 6.56
CA LEU A 12 -7.58 -12.61 6.55
C LEU A 12 -8.89 -11.82 6.65
N GLY A 13 -9.42 -11.34 5.52
CA GLY A 13 -10.72 -10.67 5.46
C GLY A 13 -10.76 -9.45 4.55
N ARG A 14 -11.67 -8.52 4.86
CA ARG A 14 -11.94 -7.33 4.05
C ARG A 14 -10.78 -6.34 4.18
N ARG A 15 -9.99 -6.21 3.12
CA ARG A 15 -8.91 -5.22 3.03
C ARG A 15 -9.48 -3.81 3.26
N PRO A 16 -8.94 -3.03 4.20
CA PRO A 16 -9.34 -1.64 4.37
C PRO A 16 -9.09 -0.83 3.10
N ARG A 17 -9.96 0.14 2.77
CA ARG A 17 -9.85 0.94 1.53
C ARG A 17 -8.52 1.69 1.39
N PHE A 18 -7.86 2.00 2.50
CA PHE A 18 -6.57 2.69 2.51
C PHE A 18 -5.37 1.80 2.14
N VAL A 19 -5.59 0.52 1.83
CA VAL A 19 -4.53 -0.48 1.63
C VAL A 19 -4.30 -0.76 0.16
N LYS A 20 -3.09 -0.46 -0.33
CA LYS A 20 -2.60 -0.85 -1.65
C LYS A 20 -1.63 -2.03 -1.54
N ASP A 21 -1.80 -3.03 -2.41
CA ASP A 21 -0.96 -4.23 -2.47
C ASP A 21 0.28 -3.97 -3.34
N PHE A 22 1.37 -3.55 -2.70
CA PHE A 22 2.64 -3.30 -3.38
C PHE A 22 3.44 -4.58 -3.64
N LEU A 23 3.02 -5.73 -3.10
CA LEU A 23 3.71 -7.00 -3.32
C LEU A 23 3.50 -7.52 -4.75
N GLY A 24 2.30 -7.32 -5.29
CA GLY A 24 2.00 -7.58 -6.71
C GLY A 24 2.84 -6.75 -7.68
N GLU A 25 3.22 -5.52 -7.30
CA GLU A 25 4.04 -4.62 -8.11
C GLU A 25 5.55 -4.87 -7.95
N GLY A 26 5.99 -5.23 -6.74
CA GLY A 26 7.41 -5.33 -6.38
C GLY A 26 8.05 -6.72 -6.52
N GLY A 27 7.26 -7.78 -6.76
CA GLY A 27 7.71 -9.17 -6.95
C GLY A 27 8.46 -9.81 -5.77
N SER A 28 8.71 -9.04 -4.70
CA SER A 28 9.40 -9.41 -3.48
C SER A 28 9.04 -8.42 -2.37
N ILE A 29 9.20 -8.81 -1.10
CA ILE A 29 8.93 -7.93 0.05
C ILE A 29 9.74 -6.63 -0.03
N ARG A 30 11.03 -6.73 -0.41
CA ARG A 30 11.90 -5.56 -0.58
C ARG A 30 11.43 -4.66 -1.72
N GLY A 31 10.96 -5.24 -2.82
CA GLY A 31 10.38 -4.50 -3.95
C GLY A 31 9.11 -3.77 -3.55
N ALA A 32 8.22 -4.43 -2.79
CA ALA A 32 6.99 -3.83 -2.28
C ALA A 32 7.28 -2.60 -1.41
N ILE A 33 8.26 -2.71 -0.50
CA ILE A 33 8.70 -1.60 0.35
C ILE A 33 9.23 -0.43 -0.49
N ARG A 34 10.02 -0.69 -1.54
CA ARG A 34 10.52 0.37 -2.43
C ARG A 34 9.39 1.04 -3.20
N ALA A 35 8.48 0.27 -3.79
CA ALA A 35 7.35 0.80 -4.54
C ALA A 35 6.46 1.71 -3.66
N TYR A 36 6.24 1.35 -2.40
CA TYR A 36 5.55 2.22 -1.44
C TYR A 36 6.31 3.51 -1.13
N ILE A 37 7.62 3.42 -0.90
CA ILE A 37 8.46 4.60 -0.63
C ILE A 37 8.41 5.56 -1.82
N ASP A 38 8.52 5.04 -3.04
CA ASP A 38 8.50 5.83 -4.26
C ASP A 38 7.12 6.49 -4.45
N ALA A 39 6.03 5.73 -4.26
CA ALA A 39 4.65 6.24 -4.39
C ALA A 39 4.29 7.30 -3.32
N VAL A 40 4.85 7.21 -2.12
CA VAL A 40 4.67 8.24 -1.08
C VAL A 40 5.51 9.48 -1.42
N ARG A 41 6.71 9.31 -1.99
CA ARG A 41 7.60 10.41 -2.35
C ARG A 41 7.10 11.21 -3.55
N ASP A 42 6.54 10.54 -4.54
CA ASP A 42 5.99 11.18 -5.74
C ASP A 42 4.55 11.69 -5.55
N GLY A 43 3.91 11.34 -4.43
CA GLY A 43 2.56 11.76 -4.08
C GLY A 43 1.45 10.99 -4.80
N SER A 44 1.79 9.92 -5.52
CA SER A 44 0.81 9.01 -6.12
C SER A 44 0.10 8.13 -5.09
N PHE A 45 0.65 8.02 -3.87
CA PHE A 45 0.01 7.36 -2.74
C PHE A 45 0.00 8.25 -1.47
N PRO A 46 -1.13 8.35 -0.75
CA PRO A 46 -2.44 7.74 -1.05
C PRO A 46 -3.16 8.45 -2.20
N ASP A 47 -3.72 7.68 -3.14
CA ASP A 47 -4.60 8.21 -4.19
C ASP A 47 -6.03 8.46 -3.65
N ALA A 48 -6.94 8.89 -4.53
CA ALA A 48 -8.33 9.16 -4.15
C ALA A 48 -9.10 7.91 -3.67
N GLU A 49 -8.72 6.71 -4.10
CA GLU A 49 -9.35 5.45 -3.71
C GLU A 49 -8.85 4.97 -2.34
N HIS A 50 -7.59 5.32 -1.99
CA HIS A 50 -6.92 4.96 -0.75
C HIS A 50 -6.90 6.09 0.28
N SER A 51 -7.59 7.20 0.01
CA SER A 51 -7.75 8.36 0.87
C SER A 51 -9.14 8.39 1.51
N TYR A 52 -9.21 8.72 2.80
CA TYR A 52 -10.47 9.14 3.43
C TYR A 52 -10.54 10.64 3.32
N GLN A 53 -11.46 11.14 2.49
CA GLN A 53 -11.84 12.56 2.55
C GLN A 53 -12.64 12.80 3.83
N SER A 54 -12.19 13.79 4.61
CA SER A 54 -12.90 14.33 5.77
C SER A 54 -14.12 15.14 5.34
#